data_AF-A0A454Y7A2-F1
#
_entry.id   AF-A0A454Y7A2-F1
#
_cell.length_a   1.000
_cell.length_b   1.000
_cell.length_c   1.000
_cell.angle_alpha   90.00
_cell.angle_beta   90.00
_cell.angle_gamma   90.00
#
_symmetry.space_group_name_H-M   'P 1'
#
loop_
_entity.id
_entity.type
_entity.pdbx_description
1 polymer ?
#
loop_
_entity_poly.entity_id
_entity_poly.type
_entity_poly.pdbx_seq_one_letter_code
_entity_poly.pdbx_strand_id
1 'polypeptide(L)'
;MSTLLLQFFFALLITSTVKAALVSAAWSEWVETSDSPCSDTCGYCGVRVVATRTCADLKYCSGVAQRYEECAPKMCSFPRSTCCPGYVKGVLGTEFECVPATAVMSAKTHLS
;
A
#
# COMPACT_ATOMS: atom_id res chain seq x y z
N MET A 1 8.60 38.94 -49.05
CA MET A 1 8.22 38.50 -47.69
C MET A 1 6.93 37.69 -47.80
N SER A 2 6.76 36.62 -47.01
CA SER A 2 5.42 36.20 -46.55
C SER A 2 4.55 35.24 -47.39
N THR A 3 5.09 34.13 -47.90
CA THR A 3 4.25 32.92 -48.14
C THR A 3 5.00 31.63 -47.86
N LEU A 4 6.23 31.49 -48.36
CA LEU A 4 7.08 30.30 -48.13
C LEU A 4 7.42 30.08 -46.65
N LEU A 5 7.79 31.13 -45.91
CA LEU A 5 8.05 31.06 -44.47
C LEU A 5 6.79 30.71 -43.65
N LEU A 6 5.61 31.12 -44.11
CA LEU A 6 4.34 30.82 -43.46
C LEU A 6 3.93 29.35 -43.69
N GLN A 7 4.19 28.81 -44.88
CA GLN A 7 3.96 27.40 -45.20
C GLN A 7 4.91 26.46 -44.45
N PHE A 8 6.19 26.84 -44.27
CA PHE A 8 7.12 26.09 -43.43
C PHE A 8 6.71 26.09 -41.95
N PHE A 9 6.20 27.20 -41.42
CA PHE A 9 5.66 27.26 -40.06
C PHE A 9 4.41 26.39 -39.87
N PHE A 10 3.51 26.37 -40.86
CA PHE A 10 2.31 25.52 -40.82
C PHE A 10 2.66 24.03 -40.90
N ALA A 11 3.67 23.65 -41.70
CA ALA A 11 4.14 22.27 -41.79
C ALA A 11 4.77 21.77 -40.47
N LEU A 12 5.51 22.63 -39.76
CA LEU A 12 6.16 22.26 -38.49
C LEU A 12 5.17 22.09 -37.32
N LEU A 13 4.04 22.82 -37.37
CA LEU A 13 2.94 22.67 -36.40
C LEU A 13 2.15 21.37 -36.59
N ILE A 14 2.16 20.78 -37.79
CA ILE A 14 1.38 19.56 -38.10
C ILE A 14 2.15 18.27 -37.74
N THR A 15 3.48 18.31 -37.54
CA THR A 15 4.28 17.09 -37.29
C THR A 15 4.45 16.71 -35.81
N SER A 16 3.90 17.46 -34.86
CA SER A 16 4.07 17.16 -33.43
C SER A 16 2.84 16.48 -32.81
N THR A 17 2.45 15.32 -33.35
CA THR A 17 1.60 14.38 -32.60
C THR A 17 2.38 13.08 -32.40
N VAL A 18 3.48 13.15 -31.63
CA VAL A 18 4.05 11.95 -31.02
C VAL A 18 3.02 11.48 -29.99
N LYS A 19 2.14 10.57 -30.41
CA LYS A 19 1.23 9.86 -29.52
C LYS A 19 2.09 8.91 -28.71
N ALA A 20 2.67 9.40 -27.62
CA ALA A 20 3.35 8.57 -26.64
C ALA A 20 2.29 7.59 -26.11
N ALA A 21 2.28 6.38 -26.65
CA ALA A 21 1.47 5.30 -26.10
C ALA A 21 2.05 5.01 -24.72
N LEU A 22 1.28 5.29 -23.66
CA LEU A 22 1.56 4.80 -22.32
C LEU A 22 1.54 3.27 -22.41
N VAL A 23 2.71 2.67 -22.57
CA VAL A 23 2.89 1.23 -22.37
C VAL A 23 2.87 1.03 -20.87
N SER A 24 1.69 0.74 -20.32
CA SER A 24 1.60 0.17 -18.98
C SER A 24 1.61 -1.36 -19.12
N ALA A 25 2.58 -2.01 -18.50
CA ALA A 25 2.54 -3.46 -18.34
C ALA A 25 1.43 -3.82 -17.35
N ALA A 26 0.75 -4.93 -17.61
CA ALA A 26 -0.25 -5.43 -16.69
C ALA A 26 0.42 -6.21 -15.56
N TRP A 27 -0.07 -6.02 -14.35
CA TRP A 27 0.24 -6.89 -13.24
C TRP A 27 -0.41 -8.27 -13.41
N SER A 28 0.23 -9.31 -12.90
CA SER A 28 -0.44 -10.59 -12.68
C SER A 28 -1.59 -10.45 -11.68
N GLU A 29 -2.43 -11.48 -11.63
CA GLU A 29 -3.34 -11.65 -10.50
C GLU A 29 -2.56 -11.72 -9.18
N TRP A 30 -3.23 -11.31 -8.11
CA TRP A 30 -2.70 -11.45 -6.75
C TRP A 30 -2.70 -12.92 -6.35
N VAL A 31 -1.58 -13.36 -5.80
CA VAL A 31 -1.41 -14.68 -5.22
C VAL A 31 -1.31 -14.51 -3.71
N GLU A 32 -2.29 -15.04 -3.00
CA GLU A 32 -2.31 -15.05 -1.54
C GLU A 32 -1.09 -15.82 -1.00
N THR A 33 -0.45 -15.25 0.00
CA THR A 33 0.74 -15.79 0.66
C THR A 33 0.30 -16.39 1.98
N SER A 34 -0.01 -17.68 1.98
CA SER A 34 -0.19 -18.41 3.23
C SER A 34 1.13 -18.48 3.98
N ASP A 35 1.09 -18.37 5.31
CA ASP A 35 2.23 -18.63 6.20
C ASP A 35 3.40 -17.64 6.13
N SER A 36 3.17 -16.41 5.64
CA SER A 36 4.19 -15.36 5.79
C SER A 36 4.46 -15.08 7.28
N PRO A 37 5.73 -15.15 7.74
CA PRO A 37 6.06 -14.84 9.12
C PRO A 37 5.76 -13.38 9.43
N CYS A 38 5.36 -13.12 10.67
CA CYS A 38 5.27 -11.75 11.18
C CYS A 38 6.67 -11.20 11.44
N SER A 39 6.94 -9.97 11.03
CA SER A 39 8.26 -9.33 11.25
C SER A 39 8.55 -9.01 12.72
N ASP A 40 7.55 -9.13 13.60
CA ASP A 40 7.66 -8.99 15.04
C ASP A 40 6.72 -10.00 15.73
N THR A 41 6.83 -10.14 17.04
CA THR A 41 6.12 -11.19 17.79
C THR A 41 5.09 -10.65 18.79
N CYS A 42 4.93 -9.32 18.89
CA CYS A 42 4.00 -8.70 19.81
C CYS A 42 3.55 -7.30 19.37
N GLY A 43 2.52 -6.78 20.06
CA GLY A 43 2.15 -5.38 20.13
C GLY A 43 1.50 -4.80 18.89
N TYR A 44 1.14 -5.62 17.89
CA TYR A 44 0.88 -5.16 16.52
C TYR A 44 2.06 -4.39 15.91
N CYS A 45 3.29 -4.70 16.33
CA CYS A 45 4.49 -4.04 15.82
C CYS A 45 5.03 -4.67 14.53
N GLY A 46 4.57 -5.87 14.19
CA GLY A 46 5.01 -6.61 13.02
C GLY A 46 4.06 -6.47 11.85
N VAL A 47 4.60 -6.66 10.66
CA VAL A 47 3.83 -6.83 9.42
C VAL A 47 4.19 -8.15 8.76
N ARG A 48 3.26 -8.70 7.97
CA ARG A 48 3.49 -9.87 7.13
C ARG A 48 2.94 -9.64 5.73
N VAL A 49 3.49 -10.33 4.74
CA VAL A 49 3.00 -10.28 3.36
C VAL A 49 1.77 -11.17 3.26
N VAL A 50 0.66 -10.65 2.75
CA VAL A 50 -0.58 -11.43 2.57
C VAL A 50 -0.82 -11.82 1.13
N ALA A 51 -0.31 -11.03 0.18
CA ALA A 51 -0.44 -11.35 -1.23
C ALA A 51 0.72 -10.73 -2.01
N THR A 52 1.11 -11.42 -3.07
CA THR A 52 2.14 -11.00 -4.01
C THR A 52 1.60 -11.00 -5.43
N ARG A 53 2.19 -10.20 -6.30
CA ARG A 53 1.94 -10.23 -7.74
C ARG A 53 3.21 -9.88 -8.48
N THR A 54 3.31 -10.30 -9.73
CA THR A 54 4.48 -10.07 -10.57
C THR A 54 4.14 -9.24 -11.79
N CYS A 55 5.16 -8.65 -12.38
CA CYS A 55 5.06 -7.89 -13.61
C CYS A 55 6.25 -8.21 -14.50
N ALA A 56 6.00 -8.36 -15.80
CA ALA A 56 7.05 -8.73 -16.77
C ALA A 56 8.14 -7.67 -16.89
N ASP A 57 7.77 -6.38 -16.79
CA ASP A 57 8.73 -5.26 -16.76
C ASP A 57 8.28 -4.22 -15.73
N LEU A 58 8.99 -4.20 -14.60
CA LEU A 58 8.69 -3.32 -13.46
C LEU A 58 8.69 -1.84 -13.82
N LYS A 59 9.39 -1.41 -14.87
CA LYS A 59 9.42 0.01 -15.30
C LYS A 59 8.07 0.48 -15.84
N TYR A 60 7.26 -0.45 -16.35
CA TYR A 60 5.96 -0.16 -16.95
C TYR A 60 4.79 -0.51 -16.04
N CYS A 61 5.04 -1.02 -14.83
CA CYS A 61 4.02 -1.35 -13.85
C CYS A 61 3.93 -0.29 -12.75
N SER A 62 2.72 0.20 -12.49
CA SER A 62 2.46 1.19 -11.42
C SER A 62 1.86 0.53 -10.18
N GLY A 63 2.28 0.97 -9.00
CA GLY A 63 1.80 0.47 -7.71
C GLY A 63 2.68 -0.62 -7.10
N VAL A 64 2.21 -1.20 -6.00
CA VAL A 64 2.99 -2.16 -5.18
C VAL A 64 2.91 -3.59 -5.70
N ALA A 65 3.98 -4.36 -5.49
CA ALA A 65 4.05 -5.79 -5.81
C ALA A 65 3.58 -6.70 -4.66
N GLN A 66 3.47 -6.14 -3.45
CA GLN A 66 3.14 -6.86 -2.23
C GLN A 66 2.04 -6.13 -1.46
N ARG A 67 1.16 -6.90 -0.83
CA ARG A 67 0.23 -6.42 0.19
C ARG A 67 0.71 -6.88 1.56
N TYR A 68 0.53 -6.03 2.55
CA TYR A 68 0.91 -6.30 3.92
C TYR A 68 -0.29 -6.17 4.85
N GLU A 69 -0.23 -6.90 5.96
CA GLU A 69 -1.11 -6.69 7.11
C GLU A 69 -0.30 -6.65 8.40
N GLU A 70 -0.82 -5.95 9.40
CA GLU A 70 -0.26 -5.92 10.75
C GLU A 70 -0.58 -7.23 11.48
N CYS A 71 0.34 -7.67 12.33
CA CYS A 71 0.26 -8.99 12.97
C CYS A 71 0.85 -8.99 14.39
N ALA A 72 0.65 -10.12 15.08
CA ALA A 72 1.04 -10.34 16.47
C ALA A 72 0.34 -9.41 17.48
N PRO A 73 -0.98 -9.62 17.73
CA PRO A 73 -1.79 -8.77 18.61
C PRO A 73 -1.38 -8.82 20.08
N LYS A 74 -0.74 -9.92 20.50
CA LYS A 74 -0.35 -10.16 21.88
C LYS A 74 0.51 -9.01 22.41
N MET A 75 0.21 -8.50 23.59
CA MET A 75 0.95 -7.40 24.21
C MET A 75 2.45 -7.67 24.34
N CYS A 76 3.28 -6.67 24.05
CA CYS A 76 4.72 -6.72 24.31
C CYS A 76 5.02 -6.58 25.80
N SER A 77 6.05 -7.29 26.27
CA SER A 77 6.60 -7.12 27.61
C SER A 77 7.56 -5.93 27.69
N PHE A 78 7.75 -5.42 28.91
CA PHE A 78 8.80 -4.45 29.23
C PHE A 78 10.18 -5.00 28.79
N PRO A 79 11.10 -4.16 28.26
CA PRO A 79 11.11 -2.68 28.23
C PRO A 79 10.44 -2.04 27.01
N ARG A 80 9.86 -2.84 26.12
CA ARG A 80 9.22 -2.31 24.92
C ARG A 80 7.88 -1.65 25.28
N SER A 81 7.44 -0.72 24.44
CA SER A 81 6.06 -0.25 24.47
C SER A 81 5.12 -1.43 24.34
N THR A 82 4.12 -1.54 25.23
CA THR A 82 3.20 -2.69 25.26
C THR A 82 2.46 -2.90 23.93
N CYS A 83 2.08 -1.80 23.28
CA CYS A 83 1.45 -1.78 21.95
C CYS A 83 2.16 -0.75 21.07
N CYS A 84 2.23 -1.02 19.77
CA CYS A 84 2.76 -0.10 18.78
C CYS A 84 1.77 1.05 18.45
N PRO A 85 2.25 2.14 17.83
CA PRO A 85 1.40 3.28 17.49
C PRO A 85 0.16 2.88 16.68
N GLY A 86 -0.99 3.52 16.97
CA GLY A 86 -2.29 3.15 16.41
C GLY A 86 -3.05 2.10 17.24
N TYR A 87 -2.36 1.42 18.17
CA TYR A 87 -2.92 0.40 19.03
C TYR A 87 -2.82 0.76 20.51
N VAL A 88 -3.79 0.29 21.29
CA VAL A 88 -3.87 0.47 22.75
C VAL A 88 -4.16 -0.86 23.43
N LYS A 89 -3.89 -0.92 24.74
CA LYS A 89 -4.21 -2.10 25.55
C LYS A 89 -5.72 -2.31 25.58
N GLY A 90 -6.18 -3.50 25.24
CA GLY A 90 -7.58 -3.89 25.29
C GLY A 90 -7.77 -5.35 25.68
N VAL A 91 -9.02 -5.81 25.61
CA VAL A 91 -9.40 -7.21 25.82
C VAL A 91 -10.18 -7.64 24.59
N LEU A 92 -9.71 -8.68 23.91
CA LEU A 92 -10.43 -9.33 22.81
C LEU A 92 -10.78 -10.75 23.26
N GLY A 93 -12.07 -11.03 23.40
CA GLY A 93 -12.52 -12.26 24.05
C GLY A 93 -12.11 -12.30 25.52
N THR A 94 -11.18 -13.20 25.88
CA THR A 94 -10.66 -13.38 27.24
C THR A 94 -9.19 -13.04 27.38
N GLU A 95 -8.52 -12.59 26.31
CA GLU A 95 -7.09 -12.31 26.30
C GLU A 95 -6.79 -10.81 26.28
N PHE A 96 -5.68 -10.45 26.91
CA PHE A 96 -5.14 -9.09 26.86
C PHE A 96 -4.30 -8.93 25.59
N GLU A 97 -4.85 -8.16 24.65
CA GLU A 97 -4.24 -7.89 23.37
C GLU A 97 -4.17 -6.38 23.10
N CYS A 98 -3.35 -6.01 22.14
CA CYS A 98 -3.39 -4.68 21.57
C CYS A 98 -4.58 -4.60 20.61
N VAL A 99 -5.38 -3.56 20.71
CA VAL A 99 -6.57 -3.33 19.87
C VAL A 99 -6.47 -1.97 19.18
N PRO A 100 -7.10 -1.77 18.02
CA PRO A 100 -7.08 -0.47 17.34
C PRO A 100 -7.60 0.63 18.27
N ALA A 101 -6.88 1.75 18.36
CA ALA A 101 -7.27 2.88 19.20
C ALA A 101 -8.67 3.42 18.83
N THR A 102 -9.02 3.37 17.54
CA THR A 102 -10.33 3.76 17.00
C THR A 102 -11.46 2.90 17.55
N ALA A 103 -11.26 1.58 17.69
CA ALA A 103 -12.26 0.68 18.24
C ALA A 103 -12.60 1.05 19.70
N VAL A 104 -11.58 1.44 20.48
CA VAL A 104 -11.77 1.91 21.86
C VAL A 104 -12.47 3.27 21.90
N MET A 105 -12.15 4.17 20.96
CA MET A 105 -12.84 5.45 20.85
C MET A 105 -14.32 5.25 20.54
N SER A 106 -14.68 4.45 19.53
CA SER A 106 -16.08 4.14 19.20
C SER A 106 -16.85 3.52 20.38
N ALA A 107 -16.22 2.61 21.12
CA ALA A 107 -16.80 2.03 22.33
C ALA A 107 -17.07 3.09 23.42
N LYS A 108 -16.20 4.09 23.54
CA LYS A 108 -16.36 5.18 24.52
C LYS A 108 -17.37 6.24 24.08
N THR A 109 -17.44 6.54 22.79
CA THR A 109 -18.28 7.62 22.26
C THR A 109 -19.66 7.16 21.80
N HIS A 110 -19.94 5.85 21.79
CA HIS A 110 -21.16 5.26 21.22
C HIS A 110 -21.43 5.71 19.77
N LEU A 111 -20.37 6.01 19.02
CA LEU A 111 -20.48 6.37 17.61
C LEU A 111 -20.38 5.06 16.81
N SER A 112 -21.55 4.49 16.51
CA SER A 112 -21.74 3.39 15.56
C SER A 112 -21.85 3.90 14.14
#